data_AF-A0A7S3WS07-F1
#
_entry.id   AF-A0A7S3WS07-F1
#
_cell.length_a   1.000
_cell.length_b   1.000
_cell.length_c   1.000
_cell.angle_alpha   90.00
_cell.angle_beta   90.00
_cell.angle_gamma   90.00
#
_symmetry.space_group_name_H-M   'P 1'
#
loop_
_entity.id
_entity.type
_entity.pdbx_description
1 polymer ?
#
loop_
_entity_poly.entity_id
_entity_poly.type
_entity_poly.pdbx_seq_one_letter_code
_entity_poly.pdbx_strand_id
1 'polypeptide(L)'
;EDTPGWTGVPEDGQLARMAGQKARQAAKRSLDREGEASAPLSMFDPPHGSSANEPITTNRMGFVVVFDATDEDSLAAAKHIWHLLEDSQASRGEESTRHGKPVVLLLANKMDAPGAASSHALQEARRFKVEYELGNQYAEVSAQELKKA
;
A
#
# COMPACT_ATOMS: atom_id res chain seq x y z
N GLU A 1 18.14 -49.82 -47.37
CA GLU A 1 18.47 -48.68 -46.48
C GLU A 1 17.33 -47.68 -46.60
N ASP A 2 16.55 -47.55 -45.52
CA ASP A 2 15.36 -46.71 -45.40
C ASP A 2 15.73 -45.27 -45.03
N THR A 3 15.24 -44.29 -45.79
CA THR A 3 15.17 -42.89 -45.35
C THR A 3 13.76 -42.60 -44.82
N PRO A 4 13.60 -42.16 -43.56
CA PRO A 4 12.30 -41.76 -43.05
C PRO A 4 11.94 -40.37 -43.58
N GLY A 5 10.75 -40.29 -44.20
CA GLY A 5 10.12 -39.05 -44.62
C GLY A 5 9.79 -38.17 -43.43
N TRP A 6 10.30 -36.94 -43.44
CA TRP A 6 9.93 -35.90 -42.51
C TRP A 6 8.78 -35.08 -43.11
N THR A 7 7.58 -35.29 -42.57
CA THR A 7 6.36 -34.56 -42.92
C THR A 7 6.16 -33.38 -41.98
N GLY A 8 5.88 -32.20 -42.55
CA GLY A 8 5.09 -31.17 -41.89
C GLY A 8 5.87 -30.01 -41.28
N VAL A 9 6.33 -29.07 -42.12
CA VAL A 9 6.57 -27.70 -41.67
C VAL A 9 5.19 -27.05 -41.45
N PRO A 10 4.86 -26.54 -40.25
CA PRO A 10 3.60 -25.84 -40.05
C PRO A 10 3.64 -24.52 -40.81
N GLU A 11 2.62 -24.27 -41.65
CA GLU A 11 2.48 -22.99 -42.35
C GLU A 11 2.40 -21.83 -41.34
N ASP A 12 3.10 -20.73 -41.65
CA ASP A 12 3.28 -19.53 -40.80
C ASP A 12 1.96 -18.94 -40.24
N GLY A 13 0.82 -19.26 -40.85
CA GLY A 13 -0.51 -18.85 -40.38
C GLY A 13 -1.08 -19.62 -39.18
N GLN A 14 -0.60 -20.84 -38.88
CA GLN A 14 -1.11 -21.64 -37.76
C GLN A 14 -0.51 -21.21 -36.41
N LEU A 15 0.75 -20.77 -36.40
CA LEU A 15 1.42 -20.28 -35.19
C LEU A 15 0.81 -18.97 -34.68
N ALA A 16 0.45 -18.05 -35.60
CA ALA A 16 -0.18 -16.78 -35.24
C ALA A 16 -1.58 -16.95 -34.62
N ARG A 17 -2.35 -17.95 -35.09
CA ARG A 17 -3.69 -18.26 -34.55
C ARG A 17 -3.64 -18.89 -33.16
N MET A 18 -2.62 -19.72 -32.87
CA MET A 18 -2.40 -20.28 -31.54
C MET A 18 -1.92 -19.23 -30.52
N ALA A 19 -1.09 -18.27 -30.94
CA ALA A 19 -0.65 -17.18 -30.08
C ALA A 19 -1.81 -16.26 -29.66
N GLY A 20 -2.73 -15.94 -30.58
CA GLY A 20 -3.91 -15.12 -30.31
C GLY A 20 -4.92 -15.78 -29.35
N GLN A 21 -5.09 -17.11 -29.42
CA GLN A 21 -5.97 -17.85 -28.51
C GLN A 21 -5.37 -17.97 -27.10
N LYS A 22 -4.06 -18.21 -26.97
CA LYS A 22 -3.36 -18.20 -25.67
C LYS A 22 -3.41 -16.82 -25.01
N ALA A 23 -3.23 -15.74 -25.77
CA ALA A 23 -3.32 -14.38 -25.25
C ALA A 23 -4.73 -14.03 -24.75
N ARG A 24 -5.78 -14.49 -25.46
CA ARG A 24 -7.18 -14.31 -25.01
C ARG A 24 -7.54 -15.15 -23.78
N GLN A 25 -7.00 -16.38 -23.66
CA GLN A 25 -7.18 -17.19 -22.44
C GLN A 25 -6.40 -16.62 -21.24
N ALA A 26 -5.22 -16.03 -21.45
CA ALA A 26 -4.47 -15.32 -20.42
C ALA A 26 -5.20 -14.05 -19.96
N ALA A 27 -5.75 -13.26 -20.89
CA ALA A 27 -6.52 -12.05 -20.59
C ALA A 27 -7.84 -12.37 -19.85
N LYS A 28 -8.49 -13.49 -20.16
CA LYS A 28 -9.69 -13.94 -19.43
C LYS A 28 -9.38 -14.42 -18.01
N ARG A 29 -8.21 -15.05 -17.80
CA ARG A 29 -7.72 -15.43 -16.46
C ARG A 29 -7.25 -14.25 -15.60
N SER A 30 -6.86 -13.13 -16.20
CA SER A 30 -6.48 -11.92 -15.45
C SER A 30 -7.68 -11.09 -15.02
N LEU A 31 -8.79 -11.10 -15.77
CA LEU A 31 -10.02 -10.39 -15.38
C LEU A 31 -10.81 -11.10 -14.27
N ASP A 32 -10.73 -12.43 -14.17
CA ASP A 32 -11.37 -13.17 -13.07
C ASP A 32 -10.59 -13.08 -11.74
N ARG A 33 -9.44 -12.39 -11.72
CA ARG A 33 -8.58 -12.24 -10.53
C ARG A 33 -8.70 -10.88 -9.83
N GLU A 34 -9.63 -10.03 -10.29
CA GLU A 34 -9.96 -8.75 -9.66
C GLU A 34 -11.17 -8.87 -8.68
N GLY A 35 -11.60 -10.09 -8.36
CA GLY A 35 -12.82 -10.35 -7.58
C GLY A 35 -12.66 -10.90 -6.16
N GLU A 36 -11.44 -11.12 -5.65
CA GLU A 36 -11.26 -11.69 -4.29
C GLU A 36 -10.15 -10.98 -3.51
N ALA A 37 -10.42 -9.75 -3.07
CA ALA A 37 -9.83 -9.26 -1.82
C ALA A 37 -10.61 -9.87 -0.64
N SER A 38 -10.56 -11.20 -0.49
CA SER A 38 -11.30 -11.96 0.53
C SER A 38 -10.41 -12.33 1.73
N ALA A 39 -9.78 -11.33 2.34
CA ALA A 39 -9.33 -11.45 3.73
C ALA A 39 -9.20 -10.03 4.33
N PRO A 40 -9.67 -9.79 5.57
CA PRO A 40 -9.43 -8.51 6.22
C PRO A 40 -7.92 -8.30 6.38
N LEU A 41 -7.45 -7.09 6.06
CA LEU A 41 -6.20 -6.57 6.60
C LEU A 41 -6.26 -6.82 8.11
N SER A 42 -5.39 -7.66 8.65
CA SER A 42 -5.38 -7.91 10.10
C SER A 42 -5.11 -6.59 10.80
N MET A 43 -6.13 -6.01 11.41
CA MET A 43 -6.06 -4.75 12.14
C MET A 43 -5.42 -5.03 13.49
N PHE A 44 -4.31 -4.37 13.77
CA PHE A 44 -3.64 -4.41 15.06
C PHE A 44 -3.68 -3.01 15.65
N ASP A 45 -4.37 -2.86 16.78
CA ASP A 45 -4.41 -1.63 17.55
C ASP A 45 -3.44 -1.77 18.73
N PRO A 46 -2.28 -1.09 18.71
CA PRO A 46 -1.29 -1.23 19.77
C PRO A 46 -1.83 -0.65 21.10
N PRO A 47 -1.56 -1.31 22.25
CA PRO A 47 -1.94 -0.77 23.54
C PRO A 47 -1.22 0.56 23.81
N HIS A 48 -1.95 1.55 24.32
CA HIS A 48 -1.40 2.84 24.73
C HIS A 48 -0.29 2.62 25.78
N GLY A 49 0.97 2.84 25.39
CA GLY A 49 2.09 2.96 26.33
C GLY A 49 3.12 1.82 26.38
N SER A 50 3.22 0.92 25.40
CA SER A 50 4.29 -0.10 25.41
C SER A 50 5.29 0.04 24.27
N SER A 51 6.57 -0.06 24.61
CA SER A 51 7.76 -0.15 23.76
C SER A 51 7.82 -1.41 22.87
N ALA A 52 6.71 -2.14 22.71
CA ALA A 52 6.62 -3.38 21.95
C ALA A 52 6.25 -3.12 20.48
N ASN A 53 6.96 -2.20 19.82
CA ASN A 53 6.73 -1.89 18.40
C ASN A 53 7.42 -2.89 17.44
N GLU A 54 8.34 -3.72 17.93
CA GLU A 54 9.11 -4.67 17.10
C GLU A 54 8.29 -5.82 16.46
N PRO A 55 7.25 -6.41 17.08
CA PRO A 55 6.41 -7.39 16.37
C PRO A 55 5.47 -6.74 15.35
N ILE A 56 5.29 -5.41 15.36
CA ILE A 56 4.27 -4.72 14.54
C ILE A 56 4.65 -4.73 13.06
N THR A 57 5.95 -4.74 12.73
CA THR A 57 6.38 -4.56 11.34
C THR A 57 6.57 -5.85 10.55
N THR A 58 6.56 -7.02 11.21
CA THR A 58 6.81 -8.32 10.57
C THR A 58 5.60 -8.80 9.79
N ASN A 59 5.79 -9.15 8.51
CA ASN A 59 4.72 -9.61 7.60
C ASN A 59 3.55 -8.64 7.43
N ARG A 60 3.83 -7.33 7.41
CA ARG A 60 2.85 -6.28 7.10
C ARG A 60 3.28 -5.53 5.84
N MET A 61 2.32 -5.35 4.93
CA MET A 61 2.51 -4.65 3.65
C MET A 61 2.07 -3.18 3.71
N GLY A 62 1.36 -2.78 4.77
CA GLY A 62 0.86 -1.42 4.90
C GLY A 62 0.59 -1.02 6.34
N PHE A 63 0.78 0.26 6.63
CA PHE A 63 0.52 0.90 7.90
C PHE A 63 -0.31 2.16 7.66
N VAL A 64 -1.24 2.43 8.56
CA VAL A 64 -2.00 3.68 8.57
C VAL A 64 -1.80 4.32 9.94
N VAL A 65 -1.15 5.47 9.94
CA VAL A 65 -0.90 6.27 11.14
C VAL A 65 -1.88 7.42 11.12
N VAL A 66 -2.71 7.54 12.15
CA VAL A 66 -3.77 8.54 12.22
C VAL A 66 -3.46 9.50 13.36
N PHE A 67 -3.60 10.80 13.10
CA PHE A 67 -3.58 11.84 14.13
C PHE A 67 -4.83 12.71 14.02
N ASP A 68 -5.18 13.40 15.09
CA ASP A 68 -6.26 14.37 15.09
C ASP A 68 -5.73 15.73 14.59
N ALA A 69 -6.36 16.27 13.54
CA ALA A 69 -5.96 17.53 12.94
C ALA A 69 -6.01 18.71 13.92
N THR A 70 -6.65 18.60 15.07
CA THR A 70 -6.74 19.65 16.09
C THR A 70 -5.79 19.45 17.28
N ASP A 71 -5.06 18.34 17.34
CA ASP A 71 -4.24 17.95 18.50
C ASP A 71 -2.77 17.77 18.11
N GLU A 72 -1.91 18.67 18.61
CA GLU A 72 -0.47 18.69 18.35
C GLU A 72 0.26 17.48 18.95
N ASP A 73 -0.16 16.99 20.12
CA ASP A 73 0.46 15.83 20.76
C ASP A 73 0.19 14.57 19.92
N SER A 74 -1.02 14.47 19.36
CA SER A 74 -1.37 13.37 18.45
C SER A 74 -0.51 13.37 17.18
N LEU A 75 -0.20 14.56 16.64
CA LEU A 75 0.71 14.70 15.50
C LEU A 75 2.14 14.29 15.87
N ALA A 76 2.65 14.75 17.01
CA ALA A 76 3.99 14.41 17.47
C ALA A 76 4.16 12.89 17.62
N ALA A 77 3.17 12.21 18.21
CA ALA A 77 3.14 10.76 18.30
C ALA A 77 3.10 10.08 16.92
N ALA A 78 2.27 10.59 16.01
CA ALA A 78 2.17 10.05 14.65
C ALA A 78 3.47 10.19 13.85
N LYS A 79 4.14 11.36 13.92
CA LYS A 79 5.46 11.57 13.30
C LYS A 79 6.51 10.62 13.87
N HIS A 80 6.52 10.44 15.20
CA HIS A 80 7.42 9.50 15.84
C HIS A 80 7.22 8.06 15.34
N ILE A 81 5.97 7.59 15.27
CA ILE A 81 5.64 6.27 14.72
C ILE A 81 6.05 6.16 13.26
N TRP A 82 5.78 7.19 12.45
CA TRP A 82 6.19 7.21 11.04
C TRP A 82 7.70 7.03 10.88
N HIS A 83 8.50 7.77 11.66
CA HIS A 83 9.96 7.63 11.65
C HIS A 83 10.41 6.22 12.07
N LEU A 84 9.81 5.66 13.13
CA LEU A 84 10.13 4.28 13.55
C LEU A 84 9.84 3.26 12.44
N LEU A 85 8.74 3.44 11.70
CA LEU A 85 8.38 2.57 10.59
C LEU A 85 9.34 2.71 9.41
N GLU A 86 9.78 3.92 9.08
CA GLU A 86 10.77 4.15 8.03
C GLU A 86 12.16 3.61 8.43
N ASP A 87 12.61 3.83 9.66
CA ASP A 87 13.88 3.32 10.19
C ASP A 87 13.90 1.79 10.22
N SER A 88 12.78 1.17 10.63
CA SER A 88 12.62 -0.28 10.60
C SER A 88 12.72 -0.83 9.17
N GLN A 89 12.21 -0.09 8.18
CA GLN A 89 12.29 -0.49 6.78
C GLN A 89 13.69 -0.33 6.20
N ALA A 90 14.39 0.76 6.54
CA ALA A 90 15.79 0.98 6.15
C ALA A 90 16.71 -0.13 6.69
N SER A 91 16.43 -0.62 7.90
CA SER A 91 17.23 -1.64 8.58
C SER A 91 17.05 -3.06 8.03
N ARG A 92 16.01 -3.33 7.22
CA ARG A 92 15.71 -4.68 6.68
C ARG A 92 16.58 -5.12 5.50
N GLY A 93 17.45 -4.25 4.99
CA GLY A 93 18.40 -4.59 3.92
C GLY A 93 17.73 -5.07 2.61
N GLU A 94 18.53 -5.69 1.74
CA GLU A 94 18.09 -6.15 0.40
C GLU A 94 17.00 -7.23 0.44
N GLU A 95 16.85 -7.96 1.55
CA GLU A 95 15.86 -9.04 1.67
C GLU A 95 14.40 -8.51 1.60
N SER A 96 14.19 -7.24 1.94
CA SER A 96 12.92 -6.53 1.81
C SER A 96 12.47 -6.35 0.35
N THR A 97 13.39 -6.44 -0.63
CA THR A 97 13.07 -6.28 -2.06
C THR A 97 12.20 -7.41 -2.62
N ARG A 98 12.23 -8.61 -2.01
CA ARG A 98 11.43 -9.76 -2.47
C ARG A 98 9.93 -9.60 -2.23
N HIS A 99 9.56 -8.92 -1.16
CA HIS A 99 8.16 -8.72 -0.76
C HIS A 99 7.66 -7.29 -1.00
N GLY A 100 8.58 -6.33 -1.24
CA GLY A 100 8.27 -4.92 -1.45
C GLY A 100 8.31 -4.12 -0.13
N LYS A 101 8.66 -2.84 -0.24
CA LYS A 101 8.67 -1.90 0.90
C LYS A 101 7.22 -1.70 1.39
N PRO A 102 6.92 -1.87 2.68
CA PRO A 102 5.59 -1.58 3.23
C PRO A 102 5.19 -0.13 2.99
N VAL A 103 3.91 0.12 2.69
CA VAL A 103 3.39 1.47 2.49
C VAL A 103 2.99 2.06 3.84
N VAL A 104 3.48 3.24 4.20
CA VAL A 104 3.05 3.96 5.40
C VAL A 104 2.19 5.14 4.98
N LEU A 105 0.93 5.18 5.41
CA LEU A 105 0.00 6.29 5.18
C LEU A 105 -0.14 7.12 6.45
N LEU A 106 -0.05 8.44 6.35
CA LEU A 106 -0.29 9.39 7.43
C LEU A 106 -1.62 10.13 7.18
N LEU A 107 -2.57 10.00 8.11
CA LEU A 107 -3.90 10.57 7.98
C LEU A 107 -4.16 11.63 9.04
N ALA A 108 -4.46 12.84 8.59
CA ALA A 108 -4.98 13.92 9.42
C ALA A 108 -6.51 13.76 9.55
N ASN A 109 -6.98 13.24 10.68
CA ASN A 109 -8.39 12.95 10.93
C ASN A 109 -9.12 14.12 11.60
N LYS A 110 -10.46 14.07 11.61
CA LYS A 110 -11.36 15.09 12.17
C LYS A 110 -11.29 16.44 11.45
N MET A 111 -11.15 16.42 10.13
CA MET A 111 -11.20 17.64 9.32
C MET A 111 -12.53 18.41 9.39
N ASP A 112 -13.59 17.76 9.90
CA ASP A 112 -14.89 18.37 10.21
C ASP A 112 -14.89 19.19 11.52
N ALA A 113 -13.85 19.08 12.35
CA ALA A 113 -13.80 19.77 13.63
C ALA A 113 -13.59 21.30 13.46
N PRO A 114 -14.22 22.14 14.29
CA PRO A 114 -14.00 23.58 14.26
C PRO A 114 -12.52 23.93 14.46
N GLY A 115 -11.97 24.72 13.54
CA GLY A 115 -10.57 25.15 13.62
C GLY A 115 -9.54 24.14 13.10
N ALA A 116 -9.94 22.94 12.66
CA ALA A 116 -9.03 21.93 12.09
C ALA A 116 -8.22 22.47 10.91
N ALA A 117 -8.86 23.18 9.97
CA ALA A 117 -8.19 23.72 8.79
C ALA A 117 -7.10 24.78 9.10
N SER A 118 -7.22 25.43 10.25
CA SER A 118 -6.31 26.50 10.71
C SER A 118 -5.40 26.08 11.86
N SER A 119 -5.54 24.85 12.37
CA SER A 119 -4.79 24.37 13.52
C SER A 119 -3.28 24.36 13.25
N HIS A 120 -2.50 24.51 14.31
CA HIS A 120 -1.04 24.42 14.22
C HIS A 120 -0.61 22.99 13.80
N ALA A 121 -1.23 21.96 14.39
CA ALA A 121 -1.00 20.56 14.05
C ALA A 121 -1.15 20.29 12.54
N LEU A 122 -2.24 20.73 11.91
CA LEU A 122 -2.44 20.50 10.48
C LEU A 122 -1.42 21.25 9.62
N GLN A 123 -1.09 22.49 9.96
CA GLN A 123 -0.08 23.26 9.25
C GLN A 123 1.30 22.58 9.33
N GLU A 124 1.65 22.06 10.50
CA GLU A 124 2.90 21.35 10.71
C GLU A 124 2.92 20.00 9.99
N ALA A 125 1.80 19.29 9.94
CA ALA A 125 1.65 18.06 9.17
C ALA A 125 1.81 18.30 7.66
N ARG A 126 1.26 19.40 7.13
CA ARG A 126 1.45 19.81 5.73
C ARG A 126 2.91 20.15 5.42
N ARG A 127 3.64 20.77 6.34
CA ARG A 127 5.09 20.98 6.20
C ARG A 127 5.84 19.65 6.16
N PHE A 128 5.52 18.76 7.08
CA PHE A 128 6.09 17.42 7.14
C PHE A 128 5.86 16.63 5.85
N LYS A 129 4.64 16.71 5.27
CA LYS A 129 4.33 16.13 3.95
C LYS A 129 5.30 16.57 2.86
N VAL A 130 5.62 17.86 2.81
CA VAL A 130 6.52 18.44 1.79
C VAL A 130 7.96 18.04 2.08
N GLU A 131 8.40 18.15 3.33
CA GLU A 131 9.77 17.82 3.76
C GLU A 131 10.16 16.37 3.45
N TYR A 132 9.23 15.43 3.65
CA TYR A 132 9.44 13.99 3.42
C TYR A 132 8.84 13.48 2.11
N GLU A 133 8.41 14.37 1.21
CA GLU A 133 7.85 14.05 -0.11
C GLU A 133 6.74 12.97 -0.08
N LEU A 134 5.87 13.00 0.95
CA LEU A 134 4.91 11.91 1.20
C LEU A 134 3.91 11.70 0.03
N GLY A 135 3.68 12.70 -0.82
CA GLY A 135 2.83 12.55 -2.01
C GLY A 135 1.43 11.99 -1.68
N ASN A 136 1.14 10.78 -2.19
CA ASN A 136 -0.13 10.05 -1.96
C ASN A 136 -0.19 9.31 -0.62
N GLN A 137 0.90 9.33 0.15
CA GLN A 137 0.99 8.73 1.49
C GLN A 137 0.48 9.66 2.60
N TYR A 138 -0.06 10.82 2.25
CA TYR A 138 -0.71 11.73 3.20
C TYR A 138 -2.11 12.09 2.73
N ALA A 139 -3.09 12.04 3.62
CA ALA A 139 -4.44 12.53 3.35
C ALA A 139 -5.08 13.22 4.56
N GLU A 140 -5.92 14.20 4.26
CA GLU A 140 -6.78 14.91 5.21
C GLU A 140 -8.17 14.29 5.12
N VAL A 141 -8.71 13.77 6.23
CA VAL A 141 -9.91 12.94 6.24
C VAL A 141 -10.88 13.33 7.35
N SER A 142 -12.16 13.08 7.10
CA SER A 142 -13.19 13.06 8.14
C SER A 142 -13.87 11.69 8.16
N ALA A 143 -13.83 11.02 9.32
CA ALA A 143 -14.53 9.75 9.52
C ALA A 143 -16.05 9.87 9.37
N GLN A 144 -16.63 11.08 9.50
CA GLN A 144 -18.06 11.29 9.32
C GLN A 144 -18.48 11.27 7.84
N GLU A 145 -17.59 11.71 6.95
CA GLU A 145 -17.85 11.74 5.51
C GLU A 145 -17.73 10.35 4.89
N LEU A 146 -16.83 9.51 5.41
CA LEU A 146 -16.63 8.13 4.95
C LEU A 146 -17.82 7.20 5.19
N LYS A 147 -18.73 7.53 6.12
CA LYS A 147 -19.93 6.72 6.39
C LYS A 147 -21.09 6.98 5.43
N LYS A 148 -21.00 8.01 4.59
CA LYS A 148 -22.07 8.43 3.66
C LYS A 148 -21.85 7.96 2.22
N ALA A 149 -20.68 7.38 1.92
CA ALA A 149 -20.33 6.79 0.63
C ALA A 149 -20.66 5.29 0.62
#